data_AF-A0AAN9AQD8-F1
#
_entry.id   AF-A0AAN9AQD8-F1
#
_cell.length_a   1.000
_cell.length_b   1.000
_cell.length_c   1.000
_cell.angle_alpha   90.00
_cell.angle_beta   90.00
_cell.angle_gamma   90.00
#
_symmetry.space_group_name_H-M   'P 1'
#
loop_
_entity.id
_entity.type
_entity.pdbx_description
1 polymer ?
#
loop_
_entity_poly.entity_id
_entity_poly.type
_entity_poly.pdbx_seq_one_letter_code
_entity_poly.pdbx_strand_id
1 'polypeptide(L)'
;MLQNAVQGVHKSGVLHQKIMESLDIYVEKVEETKGLLTRLQSEGKKLFLISNSGFPFIDAGMRYMIGPDWLDLFDIVIVSARKPKFFHAGNRPFRLYDPGMGRNTWGRVTTLEKGKVYQQGNLYTLRQMTGWFGPRVLYFGDHVYSDLADPSLRYGWRTGAIIPELEREITLQNDPQYKNTVRWLVILQHLIEEMQYQQSAESKQVIAEWLEERDALRVFAKSVFNPHFGSLFRTHHNPTYFFRRLARFADIYTSSLTNMLHYPSDYTFYPHRVVLPHEPSPFRNFVK
;
A
#
# COMPACT_ATOMS: atom_id res chain seq x y z
N MET A 1 7.09 -3.59 -26.48
CA MET A 1 7.43 -5.03 -26.44
C MET A 1 7.48 -5.58 -25.01
N LEU A 2 8.24 -5.00 -24.08
CA LEU A 2 8.37 -5.50 -22.69
C LEU A 2 7.04 -5.58 -21.91
N GLN A 3 6.21 -4.53 -21.93
CA GLN A 3 4.89 -4.56 -21.27
C GLN A 3 3.98 -5.67 -21.82
N ASN A 4 4.04 -5.93 -23.13
CA ASN A 4 3.27 -7.00 -23.76
C ASN A 4 3.81 -8.38 -23.40
N ALA A 5 5.13 -8.52 -23.23
CA ALA A 5 5.75 -9.76 -22.77
C ALA A 5 5.38 -10.07 -21.32
N VAL A 6 5.48 -9.08 -20.42
CA VAL A 6 5.05 -9.22 -19.02
C VAL A 6 3.56 -9.57 -18.94
N GLN A 7 2.71 -8.82 -19.64
CA GLN A 7 1.28 -9.17 -19.72
C GLN A 7 1.05 -10.54 -20.34
N GLY A 8 1.86 -10.95 -21.32
CA GLY A 8 1.79 -12.25 -21.97
C GLY A 8 2.08 -13.40 -21.00
N VAL A 9 3.10 -13.26 -20.16
CA VAL A 9 3.48 -14.25 -19.13
C VAL A 9 2.41 -14.34 -18.03
N HIS A 10 1.82 -13.23 -17.61
CA HIS A 10 0.70 -13.25 -16.65
C HIS A 10 -0.57 -13.85 -17.26
N LYS A 11 -0.86 -13.58 -18.55
CA LYS A 11 -2.05 -14.10 -19.25
C LYS A 11 -1.90 -15.56 -19.66
N SER A 12 -0.69 -16.04 -19.94
CA SER A 12 -0.43 -17.43 -20.32
C SER A 12 -0.62 -18.40 -19.15
N GLY A 13 -0.66 -17.91 -17.91
CA GLY A 13 -0.82 -18.73 -16.71
C GLY A 13 0.45 -19.45 -16.26
N VAL A 14 1.51 -19.43 -17.08
CA VAL A 14 2.78 -20.14 -16.80
C VAL A 14 3.43 -19.65 -15.51
N LEU A 15 3.39 -18.33 -15.23
CA LEU A 15 3.91 -17.79 -13.98
C LEU A 15 3.12 -18.29 -12.77
N HIS A 16 1.79 -18.27 -12.84
CA HIS A 16 0.94 -18.75 -11.76
C HIS A 16 1.17 -20.25 -11.52
N GLN A 17 1.33 -21.04 -12.57
CA GLN A 17 1.62 -22.46 -12.46
C GLN A 17 2.94 -22.71 -11.71
N LYS A 18 4.03 -22.05 -12.12
CA LYS A 18 5.33 -22.18 -11.43
C LYS A 18 5.28 -21.76 -9.97
N ILE A 19 4.53 -20.70 -9.64
CA ILE A 19 4.35 -20.26 -8.26
C ILE A 19 3.57 -21.31 -7.46
N MET A 20 2.51 -21.89 -8.03
CA MET A 20 1.73 -22.95 -7.38
C MET A 20 2.52 -24.23 -7.14
N GLU A 21 3.50 -24.54 -7.99
CA GLU A 21 4.41 -25.70 -7.83
C GLU A 21 5.38 -25.54 -6.66
N SER A 22 5.60 -24.32 -6.14
CA SER A 22 6.56 -24.04 -5.05
C SER A 22 6.12 -22.83 -4.22
N LEU A 23 4.94 -22.91 -3.62
CA LEU A 23 4.35 -21.82 -2.84
C LEU A 23 5.22 -21.40 -1.64
N ASP A 24 5.91 -22.35 -1.02
CA ASP A 24 6.82 -22.13 0.10
C ASP A 24 8.03 -21.23 -0.24
N ILE A 25 8.41 -21.18 -1.51
CA ILE A 25 9.51 -20.35 -1.99
C ILE A 25 9.03 -18.93 -2.36
N TYR A 26 7.82 -18.82 -2.90
CA TYR A 26 7.33 -17.58 -3.52
C TYR A 26 6.28 -16.83 -2.71
N VAL A 27 5.63 -17.49 -1.75
CA VAL A 27 4.57 -16.93 -0.92
C VAL A 27 5.00 -17.03 0.53
N GLU A 28 5.24 -15.88 1.15
CA GLU A 28 5.50 -15.82 2.58
C GLU A 28 4.24 -16.18 3.37
N LYS A 29 4.35 -17.18 4.26
CA LYS A 29 3.27 -17.56 5.15
C LYS A 29 3.35 -16.74 6.43
N VAL A 30 2.44 -15.78 6.58
CA VAL A 30 2.30 -14.97 7.80
C VAL A 30 1.14 -15.53 8.62
N GLU A 31 1.45 -16.28 9.68
CA GLU A 31 0.48 -17.03 10.51
C GLU A 31 -0.62 -16.11 11.11
N GLU A 32 -0.26 -14.86 11.42
CA GLU A 32 -1.16 -13.86 11.98
C GLU A 32 -2.27 -13.42 11.01
N THR A 33 -2.12 -13.67 9.70
CA THR A 33 -3.12 -13.30 8.68
C THR A 33 -4.47 -13.95 8.96
N LYS A 34 -4.47 -15.24 9.31
CA LYS A 34 -5.70 -15.95 9.68
C LYS A 34 -6.32 -15.36 10.94
N GLY A 35 -5.49 -15.02 11.92
CA GLY A 35 -5.92 -14.39 13.17
C GLY A 35 -6.63 -13.07 12.94
N LEU A 36 -6.09 -12.21 12.07
CA LEU A 36 -6.71 -10.94 11.71
C LEU A 36 -8.08 -11.12 11.04
N LEU A 37 -8.17 -11.97 10.02
CA LEU A 37 -9.42 -12.19 9.29
C LEU A 37 -10.50 -12.79 10.19
N THR A 38 -10.12 -13.75 11.04
CA THR A 38 -11.04 -14.39 12.00
C THR A 38 -11.53 -13.37 13.04
N ARG A 39 -10.65 -12.51 13.55
CA ARG A 39 -11.02 -11.44 14.48
C ARG A 39 -12.00 -10.45 13.86
N LEU A 40 -11.73 -9.99 12.64
CA LEU A 40 -12.64 -9.07 11.95
C LEU A 40 -14.03 -9.70 11.74
N GLN A 41 -14.07 -10.98 11.38
CA GLN A 41 -15.32 -11.71 11.22
C GLN A 41 -16.07 -11.88 12.56
N SER A 42 -15.39 -12.22 13.64
CA SER A 42 -16.01 -12.39 14.97
C SER A 42 -16.55 -11.08 15.54
N GLU A 43 -15.94 -9.95 15.19
CA GLU A 43 -16.40 -8.59 15.50
C GLU A 43 -17.52 -8.10 14.55
N GLY A 44 -18.06 -8.98 13.70
CA GLY A 44 -19.19 -8.69 12.81
C GLY A 44 -18.83 -7.87 11.57
N LYS A 45 -17.55 -7.69 11.25
CA LYS A 45 -17.13 -7.04 10.00
C LYS A 45 -17.39 -7.97 8.81
N LYS A 46 -17.78 -7.36 7.70
CA LYS A 46 -17.97 -8.05 6.43
C LYS A 46 -16.71 -8.00 5.59
N LEU A 47 -16.25 -9.15 5.12
CA LEU A 47 -14.98 -9.28 4.41
C LEU A 47 -15.22 -9.60 2.94
N PHE A 48 -14.40 -9.03 2.06
CA PHE A 48 -14.46 -9.33 0.64
C PHE A 48 -13.07 -9.34 0.00
N LEU A 49 -12.91 -10.16 -1.03
CA LEU A 49 -11.67 -10.31 -1.79
C LEU A 49 -11.91 -9.96 -3.26
N ILE A 50 -11.06 -9.11 -3.83
CA ILE A 50 -11.11 -8.73 -5.27
C ILE A 50 -9.72 -8.90 -5.89
N SER A 51 -9.58 -9.91 -6.75
CA SER A 51 -8.32 -10.23 -7.42
C SER A 51 -8.42 -10.21 -8.95
N ASN A 52 -7.33 -9.85 -9.61
CA ASN A 52 -7.17 -10.00 -11.06
C ASN A 52 -6.80 -11.44 -11.47
N SER A 53 -6.29 -12.25 -10.54
CA SER A 53 -5.91 -13.64 -10.80
C SER A 53 -7.14 -14.55 -10.90
N GLY A 54 -6.96 -15.71 -11.52
CA GLY A 54 -8.00 -16.74 -11.60
C GLY A 54 -8.17 -17.48 -10.27
N PHE A 55 -9.31 -18.15 -10.10
CA PHE A 55 -9.63 -18.87 -8.87
C PHE A 55 -8.59 -19.95 -8.49
N PRO A 56 -8.09 -20.81 -9.41
CA PRO A 56 -7.13 -21.85 -9.02
C PRO A 56 -5.88 -21.30 -8.31
N PHE A 57 -5.36 -20.16 -8.79
CA PHE A 57 -4.21 -19.50 -8.19
C PHE A 57 -4.52 -18.92 -6.82
N ILE A 58 -5.68 -18.25 -6.70
CA ILE A 58 -6.13 -17.69 -5.42
C ILE A 58 -6.41 -18.79 -4.40
N ASP A 59 -7.10 -19.86 -4.79
CA ASP A 59 -7.40 -20.98 -3.91
C ASP A 59 -6.12 -21.67 -3.43
N ALA A 60 -5.15 -21.93 -4.32
CA ALA A 60 -3.86 -22.52 -3.93
C ALA A 60 -3.11 -21.65 -2.91
N GLY A 61 -2.97 -20.35 -3.18
CA GLY A 61 -2.29 -19.43 -2.26
C GLY A 61 -3.01 -19.25 -0.93
N MET A 62 -4.34 -19.09 -0.94
CA MET A 62 -5.14 -18.91 0.27
C MET A 62 -5.18 -20.16 1.13
N ARG A 63 -5.24 -21.36 0.53
CA ARG A 63 -5.12 -22.63 1.26
C ARG A 63 -3.77 -22.76 1.94
N TYR A 64 -2.70 -22.35 1.28
CA TYR A 64 -1.36 -22.34 1.86
C TYR A 64 -1.24 -21.33 3.02
N MET A 65 -1.73 -20.10 2.84
CA MET A 65 -1.59 -19.03 3.85
C MET A 65 -2.52 -19.20 5.06
N ILE A 66 -3.77 -19.62 4.86
CA ILE A 66 -4.84 -19.55 5.87
C ILE A 66 -5.43 -20.93 6.19
N GLY A 67 -5.45 -21.82 5.21
CA GLY A 67 -6.02 -23.17 5.33
C GLY A 67 -7.20 -23.44 4.38
N PRO A 68 -7.73 -24.67 4.40
CA PRO A 68 -8.74 -25.14 3.44
C PRO A 68 -10.05 -24.34 3.48
N ASP A 69 -10.44 -23.86 4.66
CA ASP A 69 -11.73 -23.19 4.89
C ASP A 69 -11.67 -21.67 4.68
N TRP A 70 -10.65 -21.17 3.98
CA TRP A 70 -10.45 -19.72 3.80
C TRP A 70 -11.65 -19.01 3.17
N LEU A 71 -12.43 -19.70 2.32
CA LEU A 71 -13.64 -19.17 1.70
C LEU A 71 -14.67 -18.72 2.73
N ASP A 72 -14.73 -19.39 3.89
CA ASP A 72 -15.70 -19.09 4.95
C ASP A 72 -15.38 -17.78 5.68
N LEU A 73 -14.16 -17.26 5.54
CA LEU A 73 -13.78 -15.97 6.12
C LEU A 73 -14.38 -14.80 5.34
N PHE A 74 -14.61 -14.96 4.04
CA PHE A 74 -15.06 -13.88 3.15
C PHE A 74 -16.56 -13.99 2.84
N ASP A 75 -17.28 -12.88 2.96
CA ASP A 75 -18.67 -12.78 2.51
C ASP A 75 -18.76 -12.75 0.98
N ILE A 76 -17.75 -12.18 0.30
CA ILE A 76 -17.73 -12.04 -1.16
C ILE A 76 -16.33 -12.29 -1.71
N VAL A 77 -16.21 -13.23 -2.66
CA VAL A 77 -14.95 -13.51 -3.37
C VAL A 77 -15.12 -13.23 -4.86
N ILE A 78 -14.34 -12.29 -5.39
CA ILE A 78 -14.34 -11.90 -6.80
C ILE A 78 -12.94 -12.12 -7.38
N VAL A 79 -12.83 -13.05 -8.32
CA VAL A 79 -11.60 -13.35 -9.07
C VAL A 79 -11.69 -12.84 -10.50
N SER A 80 -10.56 -12.72 -11.19
CA SER A 80 -10.50 -12.18 -12.56
C SER A 80 -11.27 -10.86 -12.73
N ALA A 81 -11.19 -9.97 -11.75
CA ALA A 81 -11.95 -8.72 -11.66
C ALA A 81 -11.59 -7.71 -12.77
N ARG A 82 -10.34 -7.76 -13.27
CA ARG A 82 -9.78 -6.84 -14.27
C ARG A 82 -9.69 -5.39 -13.77
N LYS A 83 -9.27 -5.20 -12.51
CA LYS A 83 -8.79 -3.92 -11.97
C LYS A 83 -7.74 -3.33 -12.92
N PRO A 84 -7.75 -2.00 -13.17
CA PRO A 84 -8.63 -1.00 -12.57
C PRO A 84 -10.03 -0.88 -13.20
N LYS A 85 -10.30 -1.55 -14.34
CA LYS A 85 -11.59 -1.42 -15.05
C LYS A 85 -12.79 -1.85 -14.20
N PHE A 86 -12.61 -2.80 -13.29
CA PHE A 86 -13.60 -3.16 -12.28
C PHE A 86 -14.16 -1.94 -11.54
N PHE A 87 -13.30 -0.97 -11.23
CA PHE A 87 -13.66 0.23 -10.48
C PHE A 87 -14.28 1.30 -11.37
N HIS A 88 -13.70 1.67 -12.52
CA HIS A 88 -14.15 2.88 -13.25
C HIS A 88 -14.84 2.66 -14.62
N ALA A 89 -14.84 1.44 -15.18
CA ALA A 89 -15.26 1.23 -16.57
C ALA A 89 -15.98 -0.11 -16.81
N GLY A 90 -16.42 -0.80 -15.76
CA GLY A 90 -17.08 -2.08 -15.87
C GLY A 90 -18.58 -1.95 -16.07
N ASN A 91 -19.09 -2.30 -17.24
CA ASN A 91 -20.49 -2.70 -17.44
C ASN A 91 -20.62 -4.25 -17.48
N ARG A 92 -19.54 -4.96 -17.17
CA ARG A 92 -19.52 -6.41 -17.21
C ARG A 92 -20.36 -6.98 -16.08
N PRO A 93 -21.24 -7.95 -16.38
CA PRO A 93 -21.99 -8.64 -15.34
C PRO A 93 -21.06 -9.56 -14.54
N PHE A 94 -21.43 -9.83 -13.29
CA PHE A 94 -20.85 -10.91 -12.52
C PHE A 94 -21.19 -12.26 -13.16
N ARG A 95 -20.25 -13.21 -13.06
CA ARG A 95 -20.46 -14.62 -13.43
C ARG A 95 -20.18 -15.47 -12.21
N LEU A 96 -21.05 -16.42 -11.90
CA LEU A 96 -20.79 -17.39 -10.84
C LEU A 96 -19.82 -18.44 -11.37
N TYR A 97 -18.70 -18.60 -10.69
CA TYR A 97 -17.66 -19.58 -11.00
C TYR A 97 -17.94 -20.87 -10.23
N ASP A 98 -17.91 -22.01 -10.93
CA ASP A 98 -18.01 -23.33 -10.35
C ASP A 98 -16.60 -23.90 -10.15
N PRO A 99 -16.10 -24.03 -8.90
CA PRO A 99 -14.79 -24.60 -8.63
C PRO A 99 -14.65 -26.06 -9.06
N GLY A 100 -15.72 -26.85 -9.02
CA GLY A 100 -15.70 -28.26 -9.36
C GLY A 100 -15.60 -28.50 -10.86
N MET A 101 -16.23 -27.64 -11.67
CA MET A 101 -16.14 -27.70 -13.14
C MET A 101 -15.03 -26.81 -13.73
N GLY A 102 -14.41 -25.95 -12.93
CA GLY A 102 -13.39 -24.99 -13.35
C GLY A 102 -13.88 -23.91 -14.32
N ARG A 103 -15.20 -23.70 -14.45
CA ARG A 103 -15.82 -22.81 -15.44
C ARG A 103 -16.96 -21.97 -14.87
N ASN A 104 -17.34 -20.94 -15.61
CA ASN A 104 -18.47 -20.10 -15.24
C ASN A 104 -19.79 -20.82 -15.53
N THR A 105 -20.75 -20.64 -14.63
CA THR A 105 -22.16 -20.95 -14.89
C THR A 105 -22.77 -19.91 -15.84
N TRP A 106 -23.77 -20.34 -16.62
CA TRP A 106 -24.43 -19.50 -17.62
C TRP A 106 -25.42 -18.50 -17.02
N GLY A 107 -25.89 -18.77 -15.80
CA GLY A 107 -26.90 -17.98 -15.09
C GLY A 107 -26.48 -16.53 -14.86
N ARG A 108 -27.47 -15.63 -14.91
CA ARG A 108 -27.27 -14.24 -14.51
C ARG A 108 -27.12 -14.18 -12.99
N VAL A 109 -26.06 -13.52 -12.52
CA VAL A 109 -25.89 -13.21 -11.10
C VAL A 109 -26.72 -11.98 -10.75
N THR A 110 -27.72 -12.16 -9.89
CA THR A 110 -28.57 -11.10 -9.36
C THR A 110 -28.30 -10.82 -7.87
N THR A 111 -27.76 -11.80 -7.16
CA THR A 111 -27.38 -11.71 -5.74
C THR A 111 -25.96 -12.25 -5.53
N LEU A 112 -25.29 -11.71 -4.51
CA LEU A 112 -23.98 -12.20 -4.05
C LEU A 112 -24.18 -12.92 -2.73
N GLU A 113 -23.72 -14.17 -2.65
CA GLU A 113 -23.90 -15.05 -1.50
C GLU A 113 -22.55 -15.55 -0.99
N LYS A 114 -22.46 -15.70 0.34
CA LYS A 114 -21.28 -16.25 1.00
C LYS A 114 -21.01 -17.68 0.55
N GLY A 115 -19.74 -18.06 0.47
CA GLY A 115 -19.29 -19.38 0.00
C GLY A 115 -19.32 -19.55 -1.53
N LYS A 116 -19.83 -18.57 -2.28
CA LYS A 116 -19.79 -18.57 -3.75
C LYS A 116 -18.62 -17.73 -4.26
N VAL A 117 -18.09 -18.14 -5.42
CA VAL A 117 -16.98 -17.45 -6.09
C VAL A 117 -17.51 -16.77 -7.34
N TYR A 118 -17.19 -15.49 -7.50
CA TYR A 118 -17.63 -14.70 -8.64
C TYR A 118 -16.46 -14.31 -9.53
N GLN A 119 -16.72 -14.19 -10.83
CA GLN A 119 -15.78 -13.67 -11.82
C GLN A 119 -16.26 -12.35 -12.41
N GLN A 120 -15.30 -11.51 -12.79
CA GLN A 120 -15.54 -10.22 -13.45
C GLN A 120 -16.40 -9.28 -12.60
N GLY A 121 -17.49 -8.76 -13.16
CA GLY A 121 -18.34 -7.77 -12.50
C GLY A 121 -17.77 -6.35 -12.54
N ASN A 122 -18.36 -5.50 -11.71
CA ASN A 122 -17.99 -4.10 -11.58
C ASN A 122 -18.43 -3.56 -10.21
N LEU A 123 -17.75 -2.50 -9.76
CA LEU A 123 -17.99 -1.90 -8.44
C LEU A 123 -19.41 -1.31 -8.32
N TYR A 124 -19.97 -0.76 -9.40
CA TYR A 124 -21.33 -0.22 -9.36
C TYR A 124 -22.34 -1.30 -8.98
N THR A 125 -22.33 -2.43 -9.68
CA THR A 125 -23.20 -3.58 -9.39
C THR A 125 -22.91 -4.20 -8.02
N LEU A 126 -21.64 -4.29 -7.61
CA LEU A 126 -21.26 -4.77 -6.27
C LEU A 126 -21.97 -3.94 -5.19
N ARG A 127 -21.86 -2.61 -5.27
CA ARG A 127 -22.47 -1.69 -4.29
C ARG A 127 -23.99 -1.83 -4.25
N GLN A 128 -24.64 -1.98 -5.40
CA GLN A 128 -26.10 -2.17 -5.47
C GLN A 128 -26.54 -3.48 -4.82
N MET A 129 -25.78 -4.57 -5.02
CA MET A 129 -26.10 -5.88 -4.46
C MET A 129 -25.81 -5.98 -2.95
N THR A 130 -24.79 -5.29 -2.45
CA THR A 130 -24.35 -5.41 -1.06
C THR A 130 -24.84 -4.29 -0.14
N GLY A 131 -25.24 -3.15 -0.70
CA GLY A 131 -25.51 -1.94 0.06
C GLY A 131 -24.26 -1.28 0.65
N TRP A 132 -23.05 -1.70 0.25
CA TRP A 132 -21.80 -1.18 0.79
C TRP A 132 -21.38 0.12 0.10
N PHE A 133 -21.83 1.24 0.66
CA PHE A 133 -21.62 2.57 0.10
C PHE A 133 -20.66 3.44 0.93
N GLY A 134 -19.84 4.21 0.21
CA GLY A 134 -19.07 5.33 0.76
C GLY A 134 -18.07 4.91 1.84
N PRO A 135 -17.91 5.71 2.91
CA PRO A 135 -16.83 5.55 3.88
C PRO A 135 -17.00 4.35 4.82
N ARG A 136 -18.08 3.58 4.66
CA ARG A 136 -18.34 2.34 5.42
C ARG A 136 -17.52 1.15 4.92
N VAL A 137 -16.78 1.33 3.82
CA VAL A 137 -15.92 0.30 3.24
C VAL A 137 -14.47 0.75 3.34
N LEU A 138 -13.62 -0.13 3.85
CA LEU A 138 -12.16 0.02 3.83
C LEU A 138 -11.59 -1.04 2.87
N TYR A 139 -10.93 -0.59 1.81
CA TYR A 139 -10.32 -1.46 0.81
C TYR A 139 -8.79 -1.37 0.88
N PHE A 140 -8.14 -2.51 1.10
CA PHE A 140 -6.69 -2.61 1.08
C PHE A 140 -6.18 -3.06 -0.30
N GLY A 141 -5.08 -2.47 -0.75
CA GLY A 141 -4.39 -2.85 -1.98
C GLY A 141 -2.91 -2.49 -1.93
N ASP A 142 -2.11 -3.19 -2.71
CA ASP A 142 -0.66 -2.98 -2.85
C ASP A 142 -0.33 -2.00 -4.00
N HIS A 143 -1.16 -1.98 -5.04
CA HIS A 143 -0.96 -1.12 -6.20
C HIS A 143 -1.76 0.19 -6.11
N VAL A 144 -1.12 1.26 -5.63
CA VAL A 144 -1.73 2.61 -5.52
C VAL A 144 -2.54 3.03 -6.77
N TYR A 145 -2.03 2.71 -7.96
CA TYR A 145 -2.63 3.11 -9.23
C TYR A 145 -3.84 2.27 -9.66
N SER A 146 -3.73 0.94 -9.62
CA SER A 146 -4.81 0.07 -10.10
C SER A 146 -5.88 -0.18 -9.05
N ASP A 147 -5.51 -0.04 -7.79
CA ASP A 147 -6.31 -0.53 -6.67
C ASP A 147 -6.90 0.60 -5.82
N LEU A 148 -6.22 1.73 -5.64
CA LEU A 148 -6.64 2.73 -4.64
C LEU A 148 -7.21 4.02 -5.22
N ALA A 149 -6.71 4.46 -6.38
CA ALA A 149 -7.09 5.75 -6.97
C ALA A 149 -8.60 5.88 -7.25
N ASP A 150 -9.20 4.90 -7.93
CA ASP A 150 -10.62 4.97 -8.30
C ASP A 150 -11.57 4.70 -7.11
N PRO A 151 -11.33 3.71 -6.22
CA PRO A 151 -12.17 3.53 -5.03
C PRO A 151 -12.24 4.77 -4.14
N SER A 152 -11.09 5.43 -3.93
CA SER A 152 -11.00 6.66 -3.14
C SER A 152 -11.71 7.83 -3.84
N LEU A 153 -11.30 8.16 -5.08
CA LEU A 153 -11.77 9.39 -5.74
C LEU A 153 -13.22 9.36 -6.22
N ARG A 154 -13.71 8.20 -6.71
CA ARG A 154 -15.00 8.14 -7.41
C ARG A 154 -16.13 7.58 -6.56
N TYR A 155 -15.81 6.76 -5.56
CA TYR A 155 -16.81 5.97 -4.84
C TYR A 155 -16.81 6.22 -3.32
N GLY A 156 -15.85 7.00 -2.83
CA GLY A 156 -15.77 7.41 -1.44
C GLY A 156 -15.48 6.27 -0.47
N TRP A 157 -14.93 5.16 -0.95
CA TRP A 157 -14.41 4.11 -0.08
C TRP A 157 -13.16 4.62 0.64
N ARG A 158 -12.98 4.21 1.90
CA ARG A 158 -11.71 4.36 2.59
C ARG A 158 -10.71 3.38 2.02
N THR A 159 -9.44 3.77 1.96
CA THR A 159 -8.40 2.99 1.30
C THR A 159 -7.17 2.82 2.18
N GLY A 160 -6.66 1.59 2.21
CA GLY A 160 -5.40 1.23 2.85
C GLY A 160 -4.38 0.77 1.83
N ALA A 161 -3.14 1.24 1.93
CA ALA A 161 -2.04 0.75 1.09
C ALA A 161 -1.15 -0.24 1.86
N ILE A 162 -0.83 -1.36 1.23
CA ILE A 162 0.20 -2.29 1.72
C ILE A 162 1.49 -2.06 0.94
N ILE A 163 2.57 -1.70 1.62
CA ILE A 163 3.86 -1.33 1.02
C ILE A 163 4.97 -2.11 1.73
N PRO A 164 5.31 -3.32 1.27
CA PRO A 164 6.31 -4.16 1.92
C PRO A 164 7.68 -3.45 2.08
N GLU A 165 8.06 -2.60 1.12
CA GLU A 165 9.31 -1.85 1.16
C GLU A 165 9.41 -0.86 2.35
N LEU A 166 8.27 -0.51 2.96
CA LEU A 166 8.21 0.39 4.10
C LEU A 166 9.01 -0.13 5.31
N GLU A 167 8.97 -1.44 5.56
CA GLU A 167 9.63 -2.04 6.73
C GLU A 167 11.14 -1.81 6.70
N ARG A 168 11.75 -2.05 5.54
CA ARG A 168 13.17 -1.83 5.30
C ARG A 168 13.53 -0.35 5.45
N GLU A 169 12.71 0.55 4.92
CA GLU A 169 12.96 1.99 5.05
C GLU A 169 12.85 2.46 6.50
N ILE A 170 11.85 2.00 7.26
CA ILE A 170 11.73 2.32 8.69
C ILE A 170 12.96 1.82 9.46
N THR A 171 13.43 0.61 9.16
CA THR A 171 14.61 0.03 9.80
C THR A 171 15.85 0.88 9.54
N LEU A 172 16.11 1.21 8.26
CA LEU A 172 17.24 2.06 7.86
C LEU A 172 17.16 3.47 8.45
N GLN A 173 15.95 4.05 8.51
CA GLN A 173 15.76 5.39 9.07
C GLN A 173 15.86 5.42 10.60
N ASN A 174 15.65 4.29 11.27
CA ASN A 174 15.79 4.17 12.71
C ASN A 174 17.23 3.88 13.15
N ASP A 175 18.13 3.58 12.21
CA ASP A 175 19.55 3.41 12.49
C ASP A 175 20.14 4.67 13.17
N PRO A 176 20.89 4.53 14.28
CA PRO A 176 21.45 5.67 15.00
C PRO A 176 22.36 6.57 14.16
N GLN A 177 23.16 6.00 13.26
CA GLN A 177 24.05 6.76 12.39
C GLN A 177 23.21 7.60 11.43
N TYR A 178 22.22 6.99 10.77
CA TYR A 178 21.31 7.72 9.88
C TYR A 178 20.57 8.85 10.60
N LYS A 179 20.00 8.57 11.79
CA LYS A 179 19.31 9.58 12.61
C LYS A 179 20.22 10.76 12.95
N ASN A 180 21.45 10.48 13.38
CA ASN A 180 22.40 11.52 13.75
C ASN A 180 22.82 12.34 12.53
N THR A 181 23.08 11.70 11.38
CA THR A 181 23.36 12.40 10.11
C THR A 181 22.22 13.32 9.72
N VAL A 182 20.96 12.86 9.74
CA VAL A 182 19.82 13.70 9.36
C VAL A 182 19.61 14.86 10.34
N ARG A 183 19.76 14.63 11.65
CA ARG A 183 19.70 15.69 12.66
C ARG A 183 20.78 16.74 12.40
N TRP A 184 22.01 16.30 12.17
CA TRP A 184 23.12 17.19 11.90
C TRP A 184 22.93 17.96 10.59
N LEU A 185 22.43 17.32 9.53
CA LEU A 185 22.04 17.99 8.28
C LEU A 185 21.06 19.15 8.50
N VAL A 186 20.06 18.98 9.37
CA VAL A 186 19.09 20.02 9.70
C VAL A 186 19.74 21.17 10.47
N ILE A 187 20.58 20.87 11.46
CA ILE A 187 21.32 21.88 12.24
C ILE A 187 22.29 22.66 11.34
N LEU A 188 23.08 21.95 10.55
CA LEU A 188 24.07 22.52 9.63
C LEU A 188 23.41 23.42 8.59
N GLN A 189 22.28 23.00 8.02
CA GLN A 189 21.50 23.83 7.10
C GLN A 189 21.01 25.11 7.77
N HIS A 190 20.53 25.05 9.02
CA HIS A 190 20.11 26.23 9.77
C HIS A 190 21.28 27.18 10.07
N LEU A 191 22.45 26.66 10.47
CA LEU A 191 23.65 27.46 10.71
C LEU A 191 24.11 28.18 9.43
N ILE A 192 24.11 27.47 8.29
CA ILE A 192 24.42 28.07 6.98
C ILE A 192 23.41 29.19 6.66
N GLU A 193 22.11 28.97 6.90
CA GLU A 193 21.06 29.94 6.63
C GLU A 193 21.18 31.22 7.47
N GLU A 194 21.54 31.11 8.75
CA GLU A 194 21.75 32.26 9.64
C GLU A 194 23.04 33.02 9.30
N MET A 195 24.11 32.30 8.96
CA MET A 195 25.44 32.88 8.80
C MET A 195 25.74 33.40 7.40
N GLN A 196 24.95 33.06 6.38
CA GLN A 196 25.20 33.44 4.97
C GLN A 196 25.29 34.95 4.71
N TYR A 197 24.75 35.78 5.61
CA TYR A 197 24.81 37.24 5.49
C TYR A 197 26.18 37.82 5.89
N GLN A 198 26.98 37.08 6.65
CA GLN A 198 28.29 37.52 7.13
C GLN A 198 29.30 37.68 5.98
N GLN A 199 30.07 38.76 5.99
CA GLN A 199 30.96 39.12 4.87
C GLN A 199 32.45 38.96 5.14
N SER A 200 32.86 38.67 6.39
CA SER A 200 34.26 38.48 6.74
C SER A 200 34.86 37.27 6.01
N ALA A 201 36.18 37.30 5.78
CA ALA A 201 36.89 36.23 5.10
C ALA A 201 36.81 34.92 5.90
N GLU A 202 36.92 35.01 7.22
CA GLU A 202 36.84 33.90 8.16
C GLU A 202 35.45 33.25 8.12
N SER A 203 34.37 34.05 8.13
CA SER A 203 33.01 33.50 8.05
C SER A 203 32.74 32.83 6.71
N LYS A 204 33.23 33.40 5.60
CA LYS A 204 33.08 32.78 4.26
C LYS A 204 33.80 31.44 4.17
N GLN A 205 34.98 31.32 4.78
CA GLN A 205 35.71 30.06 4.83
C GLN A 205 34.93 28.99 5.62
N VAL A 206 34.45 29.31 6.82
CA VAL A 206 33.65 28.37 7.63
C VAL A 206 32.38 27.94 6.91
N ILE A 207 31.69 28.86 6.22
CA ILE A 207 30.49 28.52 5.44
C ILE A 207 30.83 27.57 4.29
N ALA A 208 31.98 27.75 3.63
CA ALA A 208 32.42 26.84 2.57
C ALA A 208 32.67 25.42 3.11
N GLU A 209 33.35 25.31 4.26
CA GLU A 209 33.57 24.02 4.94
C GLU A 209 32.24 23.34 5.32
N TRP A 210 31.28 24.09 5.85
CA TRP A 210 29.93 23.58 6.16
C TRP A 210 29.15 23.16 4.91
N LEU A 211 29.31 23.84 3.78
CA LEU A 211 28.66 23.45 2.52
C LEU A 211 29.21 22.11 2.01
N GLU A 212 30.53 21.91 2.07
CA GLU A 212 31.18 20.65 1.72
C GLU A 212 30.73 19.51 2.64
N GLU A 213 30.72 19.75 3.95
CA GLU A 213 30.26 18.77 4.93
C GLU A 213 28.77 18.41 4.69
N ARG A 214 27.93 19.42 4.46
CA ARG A 214 26.50 19.20 4.14
C ARG A 214 26.33 18.33 2.90
N ASP A 215 27.11 18.57 1.86
CA ASP A 215 27.00 17.82 0.62
C ASP A 215 27.50 16.37 0.79
N ALA A 216 28.56 16.15 1.57
CA ALA A 216 29.01 14.81 1.96
C ALA A 216 27.94 14.04 2.75
N LEU A 217 27.31 14.69 3.74
CA LEU A 217 26.23 14.11 4.53
C LEU A 217 24.98 13.81 3.68
N ARG A 218 24.67 14.64 2.69
CA ARG A 218 23.58 14.39 1.72
C ARG A 218 23.85 13.15 0.87
N VAL A 219 25.09 12.95 0.45
CA VAL A 219 25.51 11.75 -0.30
C VAL A 219 25.36 10.51 0.58
N PHE A 220 25.87 10.56 1.81
CA PHE A 220 25.73 9.46 2.78
C PHE A 220 24.26 9.13 3.06
N ALA A 221 23.43 10.14 3.37
CA ALA A 221 22.01 9.92 3.67
C ALA A 221 21.25 9.27 2.49
N LYS A 222 21.69 9.51 1.25
CA LYS A 222 21.14 8.85 0.06
C LYS A 222 21.67 7.42 -0.10
N SER A 223 22.95 7.18 0.18
CA SER A 223 23.60 5.88 -0.04
C SER A 223 23.13 4.77 0.91
N VAL A 224 22.51 5.12 2.04
CA VAL A 224 21.92 4.15 2.98
C VAL A 224 20.73 3.38 2.36
N PHE A 225 20.06 3.97 1.36
CA PHE A 225 18.95 3.34 0.66
C PHE A 225 19.42 2.57 -0.59
N ASN A 226 18.51 2.28 -1.53
CA ASN A 226 18.89 1.62 -2.77
C ASN A 226 19.97 2.44 -3.50
N PRO A 227 21.10 1.83 -3.91
CA PRO A 227 22.24 2.55 -4.48
C PRO A 227 21.92 3.23 -5.83
N HIS A 228 20.93 2.72 -6.57
CA HIS A 228 20.56 3.24 -7.88
C HIS A 228 19.43 4.27 -7.80
N PHE A 229 18.42 4.03 -6.96
CA PHE A 229 17.18 4.82 -6.96
C PHE A 229 16.91 5.57 -5.65
N GLY A 230 17.65 5.29 -4.58
CA GLY A 230 17.45 5.89 -3.26
C GLY A 230 16.21 5.37 -2.55
N SER A 231 15.63 6.21 -1.67
CA SER A 231 14.39 5.92 -0.96
C SER A 231 13.18 6.02 -1.90
N LEU A 232 12.22 5.12 -1.71
CA LEU A 232 10.92 5.11 -2.39
C LEU A 232 10.07 6.33 -1.98
N PHE A 233 10.23 6.82 -0.75
CA PHE A 233 9.39 7.90 -0.19
C PHE A 233 9.99 9.28 -0.30
N ARG A 234 11.33 9.41 -0.30
CA ARG A 234 12.00 10.70 -0.17
C ARG A 234 13.26 10.83 -1.03
N THR A 235 13.45 12.00 -1.61
CA THR A 235 14.70 12.44 -2.23
C THR A 235 15.14 13.75 -1.57
N HIS A 236 16.21 13.69 -0.77
CA HIS A 236 16.64 14.78 0.10
C HIS A 236 15.49 15.32 0.97
N HIS A 237 15.07 16.57 0.78
CA HIS A 237 13.96 17.17 1.53
C HIS A 237 12.59 16.90 0.90
N ASN A 238 12.54 16.42 -0.34
CA ASN A 238 11.30 16.33 -1.10
C ASN A 238 10.67 14.93 -1.02
N PRO A 239 9.35 14.84 -0.80
CA PRO A 239 8.63 13.59 -1.00
C PRO A 239 8.65 13.22 -2.49
N THR A 240 8.87 11.94 -2.77
CA THR A 240 8.88 11.40 -4.14
C THR A 240 7.49 11.47 -4.76
N TYR A 241 7.44 11.33 -6.09
CA TYR A 241 6.17 11.22 -6.81
C TYR A 241 5.31 10.04 -6.30
N PHE A 242 5.96 8.92 -5.95
CA PHE A 242 5.29 7.77 -5.35
C PHE A 242 4.58 8.16 -4.05
N PHE A 243 5.30 8.76 -3.08
CA PHE A 243 4.70 9.16 -1.81
C PHE A 243 3.59 10.19 -1.98
N ARG A 244 3.78 11.21 -2.84
CA ARG A 244 2.74 12.22 -3.09
C ARG A 244 1.43 11.60 -3.59
N ARG A 245 1.51 10.55 -4.40
CA ARG A 245 0.33 9.81 -4.87
C ARG A 245 -0.24 8.91 -3.79
N LEU A 246 0.60 8.20 -3.06
CA LEU A 246 0.18 7.39 -1.93
C LEU A 246 -0.64 8.22 -0.94
N ALA A 247 -0.10 9.36 -0.50
CA ALA A 247 -0.73 10.29 0.44
C ALA A 247 -2.05 10.89 -0.10
N ARG A 248 -2.26 10.87 -1.42
CA ARG A 248 -3.51 11.33 -2.04
C ARG A 248 -4.59 10.25 -2.07
N PHE A 249 -4.19 8.98 -2.19
CA PHE A 249 -5.12 7.89 -2.52
C PHE A 249 -5.30 6.85 -1.41
N ALA A 250 -4.49 6.89 -0.37
CA ALA A 250 -4.58 5.99 0.78
C ALA A 250 -4.85 6.82 2.05
N ASP A 251 -5.93 6.51 2.76
CA ASP A 251 -6.20 7.09 4.08
C ASP A 251 -5.18 6.58 5.12
N ILE A 252 -4.77 5.31 4.99
CA ILE A 252 -3.74 4.66 5.80
C ILE A 252 -2.77 3.87 4.91
N TYR A 253 -1.53 3.70 5.35
CA TYR A 253 -0.58 2.80 4.70
C TYR A 253 0.27 2.07 5.73
N THR A 254 0.68 0.85 5.41
CA THR A 254 1.43 -0.03 6.34
C THR A 254 2.27 -1.05 5.57
N SER A 255 3.27 -1.66 6.22
CA SER A 255 4.13 -2.66 5.58
C SER A 255 3.41 -3.99 5.35
N SER A 256 2.56 -4.39 6.30
CA SER A 256 1.77 -5.61 6.26
C SER A 256 0.35 -5.37 6.78
N LEU A 257 -0.61 -6.12 6.25
CA LEU A 257 -2.00 -6.10 6.73
C LEU A 257 -2.08 -6.55 8.21
N THR A 258 -1.20 -7.45 8.64
CA THR A 258 -1.17 -7.98 10.01
C THR A 258 -0.84 -6.92 11.06
N ASN A 259 -0.23 -5.79 10.67
CA ASN A 259 0.00 -4.66 11.57
C ASN A 259 -1.31 -4.10 12.16
N MET A 260 -2.46 -4.40 11.55
CA MET A 260 -3.78 -4.02 12.08
C MET A 260 -4.19 -4.81 13.33
N LEU A 261 -3.54 -5.93 13.63
CA LEU A 261 -3.77 -6.67 14.88
C LEU A 261 -3.37 -5.87 16.12
N HIS A 262 -2.42 -4.95 16.00
CA HIS A 262 -1.95 -4.10 17.10
C HIS A 262 -2.96 -3.03 17.53
N TYR A 263 -4.09 -2.91 16.82
CA TYR A 263 -5.12 -1.92 17.12
C TYR A 263 -6.43 -2.60 17.55
N PRO A 264 -7.19 -2.01 18.48
CA PRO A 264 -8.56 -2.43 18.76
C PRO A 264 -9.47 -2.09 17.56
N SER A 265 -10.64 -2.73 17.46
CA SER A 265 -11.51 -2.64 16.28
C SER A 265 -12.36 -1.38 16.20
N ASP A 266 -12.41 -0.63 17.30
CA ASP A 266 -12.99 0.71 17.44
C ASP A 266 -11.91 1.81 17.41
N TYR A 267 -10.65 1.46 17.11
CA TYR A 267 -9.56 2.43 17.03
C TYR A 267 -9.82 3.47 15.96
N THR A 268 -9.63 4.75 16.32
CA THR A 268 -9.74 5.87 15.40
C THR A 268 -8.36 6.42 15.06
N PHE A 269 -8.00 6.36 13.78
CA PHE A 269 -6.76 6.96 13.27
C PHE A 269 -6.96 8.46 13.02
N TYR A 270 -6.12 9.29 13.65
CA TYR A 270 -6.12 10.73 13.45
C TYR A 270 -4.92 11.15 12.61
N PRO A 271 -5.11 11.84 11.47
CA PRO A 271 -4.01 12.36 10.69
C PRO A 271 -3.31 13.51 11.44
N HIS A 272 -1.99 13.56 11.35
CA HIS A 272 -1.23 14.70 11.86
C HIS A 272 -1.44 15.93 10.97
N ARG A 273 -1.57 17.11 11.59
CA ARG A 273 -1.65 18.38 10.86
C ARG A 273 -0.33 18.64 10.13
N VAL A 274 -0.40 18.77 8.80
CA VAL A 274 0.73 19.21 7.98
C VAL A 274 0.79 20.73 8.00
N VAL A 275 1.92 21.28 8.43
CA VAL A 275 2.16 22.72 8.49
C VAL A 275 2.53 23.23 7.10
N LEU A 276 1.85 24.29 6.63
CA LEU A 276 2.19 24.97 5.37
C LEU A 276 3.40 25.89 5.56
N PRO A 277 4.16 26.22 4.50
CA PRO A 277 5.37 27.04 4.62
C PRO A 277 5.17 28.43 5.27
N HIS A 278 3.96 28.99 5.21
CA HIS A 278 3.61 30.28 5.81
C HIS A 278 2.97 30.15 7.21
N GLU A 279 2.69 28.93 7.67
CA GLU A 279 2.11 28.70 8.98
C GLU A 279 3.21 28.70 10.06
N PRO A 280 2.96 29.31 11.24
CA PRO A 280 3.89 29.25 12.34
C PRO A 280 4.05 27.81 12.82
N SER A 281 5.30 27.37 13.03
CA SER A 281 5.57 26.01 13.53
C SER A 281 4.95 25.85 14.93
N PRO A 282 4.01 24.91 15.13
CA PRO A 282 3.36 24.70 16.42
C PRO A 282 4.32 24.20 17.50
N PHE A 283 5.50 23.69 17.11
CA PHE A 283 6.51 23.15 18.04
C PHE A 283 7.64 24.14 18.37
N ARG A 284 7.67 25.32 17.75
CA ARG A 284 8.72 26.32 18.01
C ARG A 284 8.65 26.91 19.44
N ASN A 285 7.52 26.74 20.13
CA ASN A 285 7.26 27.33 21.45
C ASN A 285 7.42 26.37 22.64
N PHE A 286 7.77 25.09 22.42
CA PHE A 286 7.96 24.13 23.51
C PHE A 286 9.42 23.98 23.97
N VAL A 287 10.34 24.70 23.35
CA VAL A 287 11.75 24.79 23.76
C VAL A 287 12.07 26.26 24.00
N LYS A 288 11.65 26.76 25.15
CA LYS A 288 12.18 27.97 25.79
C LYS A 288 12.45 27.65 27.25
#